data_AF-D6GSS4-F1
#
_entry.id   AF-D6GSS4-F1
#
_cell.length_a   1.000
_cell.length_b   1.000
_cell.length_c   1.000
_cell.angle_alpha   90.00
_cell.angle_beta   90.00
_cell.angle_gamma   90.00
#
_symmetry.space_group_name_H-M   'P 1'
#
loop_
_entity.id
_entity.type
_entity.pdbx_description
1 polymer ?
#
loop_
_entity_poly.entity_id
_entity_poly.type
_entity_poly.pdbx_seq_one_letter_code
_entity_poly.pdbx_strand_id
1 'polypeptide(L)'
;MEYNIIILVRGEDSMVFDGQNDVAIFKIGYMEDHTGKFDERLEKCGITVHYETEPPRGDGIYSVILSGNQKLPFWIYDRDIILVGEDFMIVESVQYDTFEPISTVMIDIKKARYADFKEWYPDICVTKDGIELDNRFHKVKKMILKNTCDLEWIDLSTGIGTTK
;
A
#
# COMPACT_ATOMS: atom_id res chain seq x y z
N MET A 1 -10.26 10.50 24.60
CA MET A 1 -9.21 9.55 25.03
C MET A 1 -8.87 8.72 23.82
N GLU A 2 -7.84 9.13 23.08
CA GLU A 2 -7.41 8.44 21.86
C GLU A 2 -6.46 7.32 22.24
N TYR A 3 -6.85 6.09 21.92
CA TYR A 3 -5.93 4.97 21.89
C TYR A 3 -5.41 4.86 20.47
N ASN A 4 -4.28 5.50 20.20
CA ASN A 4 -3.44 5.12 19.08
C ASN A 4 -2.82 3.77 19.45
N ILE A 5 -3.38 2.66 18.96
CA ILE A 5 -2.63 1.40 18.99
C ILE A 5 -1.58 1.52 17.89
N ILE A 6 -0.46 2.11 18.28
CA ILE A 6 0.77 2.15 17.51
C ILE A 6 1.37 0.75 17.63
N ILE A 7 1.23 -0.11 16.61
CA ILE A 7 2.26 -1.14 16.41
C ILE A 7 3.46 -0.38 15.84
N LEU A 8 4.16 0.30 16.75
CA LEU A 8 5.57 0.49 16.60
C LEU A 8 6.09 -0.94 16.57
N VAL A 9 6.55 -1.40 15.42
CA VAL A 9 7.71 -2.29 15.45
C VAL A 9 8.86 -1.41 15.98
N ARG A 10 8.82 -1.08 17.28
CA ARG A 10 10.02 -0.97 18.10
C ARG A 10 10.44 -2.42 18.33
N GLY A 11 10.76 -3.10 17.23
CA GLY A 11 11.60 -4.26 17.32
C GLY A 11 12.90 -3.73 17.91
N GLU A 12 13.46 -4.48 18.84
CA GLU A 12 14.87 -4.31 19.20
C GLU A 12 15.81 -4.54 17.98
N ASP A 13 15.24 -4.84 16.81
CA ASP A 13 15.90 -4.93 15.51
C ASP A 13 15.59 -3.71 14.64
N SER A 14 16.57 -2.81 14.52
CA SER A 14 16.61 -1.72 13.55
C SER A 14 16.52 -2.25 12.12
N MET A 15 15.54 -1.82 11.32
CA MET A 15 15.51 -2.09 9.87
C MET A 15 16.13 -0.90 9.12
N VAL A 16 16.95 -1.19 8.11
CA VAL A 16 17.42 -0.18 7.15
C VAL A 16 16.56 -0.25 5.89
N PHE A 17 15.81 0.81 5.60
CA PHE A 17 15.00 0.92 4.37
C PHE A 17 15.31 2.25 3.69
N ASP A 18 15.58 2.22 2.38
CA ASP A 18 16.07 3.40 1.64
C ASP A 18 17.29 4.09 2.29
N GLY A 19 18.14 3.30 2.96
CA GLY A 19 19.31 3.81 3.68
C GLY A 19 18.98 4.55 4.99
N GLN A 20 17.71 4.60 5.40
CA GLN A 20 17.28 5.13 6.69
C GLN A 20 17.20 4.00 7.73
N ASN A 21 17.77 4.22 8.90
CA ASN A 21 17.62 3.32 10.04
C ASN A 21 16.30 3.60 10.77
N ASP A 22 15.74 2.57 11.40
CA ASP A 22 14.58 2.68 12.29
C ASP A 22 13.31 3.23 11.63
N VAL A 23 13.09 2.88 10.35
CA VAL A 23 11.88 3.28 9.61
C VAL A 23 10.64 2.69 10.27
N ALA A 24 9.69 3.56 10.63
CA ALA A 24 8.41 3.14 11.19
C ALA A 24 7.58 2.42 10.11
N ILE A 25 7.04 1.26 10.46
CA ILE A 25 6.09 0.53 9.59
C ILE A 25 4.78 0.36 10.34
N PHE A 26 3.69 0.71 9.67
CA PHE A 26 2.33 0.54 10.18
C PHE A 26 1.57 -0.38 9.24
N LYS A 27 1.00 -1.46 9.78
CA LYS A 27 0.12 -2.34 9.01
C LYS A 27 -1.33 -2.04 9.42
N ILE A 28 -2.15 -1.62 8.47
CA ILE A 28 -3.60 -1.46 8.63
C ILE A 28 -4.24 -2.77 8.14
N GLY A 29 -4.74 -3.58 9.08
CA GLY A 29 -5.41 -4.85 8.80
C GLY A 29 -6.83 -4.94 9.34
N TYR A 30 -7.54 -6.01 8.98
CA TYR A 30 -8.94 -6.28 9.35
C TYR A 30 -9.32 -6.14 10.82
N MET A 31 -8.42 -6.54 11.71
CA MET A 31 -8.66 -6.50 13.16
C MET A 31 -8.41 -5.10 13.74
N GLU A 32 -7.88 -4.17 12.96
CA GLU A 32 -7.52 -2.83 13.42
C GLU A 32 -8.47 -1.74 12.94
N ASP A 33 -9.34 -1.99 11.95
CA ASP A 33 -10.37 -1.04 11.49
C ASP A 33 -11.80 -1.38 11.94
N HIS A 34 -11.95 -1.99 13.11
CA HIS A 34 -13.25 -2.05 13.80
C HIS A 34 -13.87 -0.66 14.06
N THR A 35 -13.11 0.41 13.82
CA THR A 35 -13.55 1.80 13.90
C THR A 35 -14.38 2.26 12.70
N GLY A 36 -14.27 1.60 11.54
CA GLY A 36 -14.89 2.03 10.29
C GLY A 36 -14.40 3.41 9.83
N LYS A 37 -13.11 3.71 10.06
CA LYS A 37 -12.48 5.03 9.84
C LYS A 37 -11.29 4.95 8.88
N PHE A 38 -11.33 3.98 7.98
CA PHE A 38 -10.31 3.75 6.96
C PHE A 38 -9.91 5.03 6.21
N ASP A 39 -10.92 5.77 5.76
CA ASP A 39 -10.79 7.06 5.07
C ASP A 39 -10.08 8.12 5.92
N GLU A 40 -10.50 8.31 7.18
CA GLU A 40 -9.89 9.29 8.08
C GLU A 40 -8.41 8.99 8.36
N ARG A 41 -8.02 7.71 8.39
CA ARG A 41 -6.62 7.31 8.62
C ARG A 41 -5.75 7.62 7.41
N LEU A 42 -6.22 7.28 6.21
CA LEU A 42 -5.50 7.56 4.97
C LEU A 42 -5.45 9.07 4.68
N GLU A 43 -6.48 9.83 5.07
CA GLU A 43 -6.49 11.29 4.92
C GLU A 43 -5.35 11.96 5.70
N LYS A 44 -5.00 11.44 6.89
CA LYS A 44 -3.84 11.91 7.67
C LYS A 44 -2.50 11.67 6.96
N CYS A 45 -2.45 10.71 6.04
CA CYS A 45 -1.29 10.43 5.20
C CYS A 45 -1.32 11.21 3.87
N GLY A 46 -2.29 12.10 3.67
CA GLY A 46 -2.45 12.83 2.41
C GLY A 46 -3.02 11.99 1.27
N ILE A 47 -3.77 10.93 1.62
CA ILE A 47 -4.46 10.03 0.69
C ILE A 47 -5.96 10.16 0.90
N THR A 48 -6.69 10.49 -0.16
CA THR A 48 -8.16 10.43 -0.15
C THR A 48 -8.60 9.14 -0.80
N VAL A 49 -9.56 8.45 -0.18
CA VAL A 49 -10.16 7.24 -0.73
C VAL A 49 -11.67 7.39 -0.90
N HIS A 50 -12.21 6.73 -1.90
CA HIS A 50 -13.65 6.64 -2.13
C HIS A 50 -14.02 5.17 -2.29
N TYR A 51 -15.00 4.71 -1.51
CA TYR A 51 -15.55 3.37 -1.67
C TYR A 51 -16.21 3.26 -3.04
N GLU A 52 -15.89 2.19 -3.76
CA GLU A 52 -16.43 1.91 -5.09
C GLU A 52 -17.38 0.70 -5.04
N THR A 53 -16.89 -0.42 -4.49
CA THR A 53 -17.63 -1.69 -4.47
C THR A 53 -16.98 -2.70 -3.51
N GLU A 54 -17.55 -3.89 -3.41
CA GLU A 54 -16.99 -5.05 -2.70
C GLU A 54 -17.34 -6.34 -3.45
N PRO A 55 -16.47 -7.36 -3.48
CA PRO A 55 -16.85 -8.67 -3.99
C PRO A 55 -17.89 -9.32 -3.05
N PRO A 56 -18.75 -10.24 -3.53
CA PRO A 56 -19.84 -10.82 -2.75
C PRO A 56 -19.48 -11.47 -1.40
N ARG A 57 -18.19 -11.74 -1.16
CA ARG A 57 -17.61 -12.27 0.09
C ARG A 57 -16.19 -11.76 0.32
N GLY A 58 -15.91 -10.53 -0.07
CA GLY A 58 -14.60 -9.94 0.16
C GLY A 58 -14.72 -8.51 0.62
N ASP A 59 -13.62 -7.80 0.47
CA ASP A 59 -13.39 -6.58 1.23
C ASP A 59 -13.65 -5.36 0.38
N GLY A 60 -13.73 -4.20 1.03
CA GLY A 60 -14.04 -2.96 0.34
C GLY A 60 -12.95 -2.62 -0.66
N ILE A 61 -13.39 -2.16 -1.83
CA ILE A 61 -12.53 -1.72 -2.92
C ILE A 61 -12.72 -0.22 -3.09
N TYR A 62 -11.60 0.50 -3.13
CA TYR A 62 -11.57 1.94 -3.08
C TYR A 62 -10.78 2.51 -4.25
N SER A 63 -11.28 3.61 -4.83
CA SER A 63 -10.42 4.47 -5.64
C SER A 63 -9.59 5.38 -4.73
N VAL A 64 -8.40 5.72 -5.20
CA VAL A 64 -7.42 6.47 -4.42
C VAL A 64 -7.01 7.73 -5.18
N ILE A 65 -7.01 8.84 -4.46
CA ILE A 65 -6.52 10.14 -4.91
C ILE A 65 -5.38 10.54 -3.98
N LEU A 66 -4.20 10.74 -4.54
CA LEU A 66 -3.02 11.20 -3.82
C LEU A 66 -3.00 12.73 -3.72
N SER A 67 -2.18 13.22 -2.80
CA SER A 67 -1.87 14.64 -2.63
C SER A 67 -1.54 15.29 -3.99
N GLY A 68 -2.20 16.41 -4.29
CA GLY A 68 -2.11 17.07 -5.59
C GLY A 68 -3.24 16.71 -6.57
N ASN A 69 -4.22 15.88 -6.16
CA ASN A 69 -5.36 15.44 -6.98
C ASN A 69 -4.98 14.47 -8.11
N GLN A 70 -3.95 13.64 -7.89
CA GLN A 70 -3.56 12.56 -8.81
C GLN A 70 -4.33 11.28 -8.47
N LYS A 71 -5.15 10.79 -9.40
CA LYS A 71 -5.89 9.52 -9.23
C LYS A 71 -5.02 8.33 -9.62
N LEU A 72 -5.00 7.27 -8.81
CA LEU A 72 -4.37 6.00 -9.18
C LEU A 72 -5.18 5.32 -10.29
N PRO A 73 -4.54 4.73 -11.32
CA PRO A 73 -5.22 4.09 -12.46
C PRO A 73 -5.78 2.69 -12.14
N PHE A 74 -5.97 2.39 -10.86
CA PHE A 74 -6.46 1.12 -10.32
C PHE A 74 -7.17 1.38 -8.99
N TRP A 75 -7.93 0.40 -8.52
CA TRP A 75 -8.50 0.41 -7.17
C TRP A 75 -7.66 -0.42 -6.21
N ILE A 76 -7.81 -0.16 -4.92
CA ILE A 76 -7.13 -0.89 -3.84
C ILE A 76 -8.14 -1.60 -2.95
N TYR A 77 -7.75 -2.73 -2.37
CA TYR A 77 -8.50 -3.32 -1.27
C TYR A 77 -8.18 -2.61 0.05
N ASP A 78 -9.15 -2.53 0.96
CA ASP A 78 -8.97 -2.03 2.35
C ASP A 78 -8.31 -3.04 3.30
N ARG A 79 -7.60 -4.03 2.76
CA ARG A 79 -6.92 -5.08 3.52
C ARG A 79 -5.42 -5.05 3.35
N ASP A 80 -4.73 -5.51 4.39
CA ASP A 80 -3.28 -5.74 4.40
C ASP A 80 -2.47 -4.54 3.89
N ILE A 81 -2.94 -3.33 4.17
CA ILE A 81 -2.27 -2.08 3.78
C ILE A 81 -1.08 -1.85 4.69
N ILE A 82 0.08 -1.57 4.09
CA ILE A 82 1.31 -1.29 4.85
C ILE A 82 1.81 0.09 4.52
N LEU A 83 1.86 0.97 5.52
CA LEU A 83 2.53 2.25 5.44
C LEU A 83 3.99 2.06 5.88
N VAL A 84 4.92 2.54 5.04
CA VAL A 84 6.36 2.52 5.30
C VAL A 84 6.83 3.97 5.43
N GLY A 85 7.14 4.37 6.65
CA GLY A 85 7.33 5.77 7.02
C GLY A 85 6.07 6.60 6.75
N GLU A 86 6.29 7.82 6.25
CA GLU A 86 5.22 8.74 5.80
C GLU A 86 5.11 8.79 4.27
N ASP A 87 5.99 8.08 3.57
CA ASP A 87 6.25 8.29 2.15
C ASP A 87 5.60 7.22 1.28
N PHE A 88 5.48 6.00 1.80
CA PHE A 88 5.12 4.86 0.99
C PHE A 88 3.98 4.04 1.56
N MET A 89 3.24 3.42 0.66
CA MET A 89 2.14 2.51 0.97
C MET A 89 2.24 1.27 0.09
N ILE A 90 2.16 0.07 0.67
CA ILE A 90 2.01 -1.20 -0.06
C ILE A 90 0.57 -1.67 0.11
N VAL A 91 -0.06 -2.01 -1.01
CA VAL A 91 -1.47 -2.38 -1.08
C VAL A 91 -1.70 -3.53 -2.04
N GLU A 92 -2.82 -4.22 -1.87
CA GLU A 92 -3.39 -5.04 -2.93
C GLU A 92 -4.24 -4.17 -3.87
N SER A 93 -4.06 -4.36 -5.16
CA SER A 93 -4.72 -3.58 -6.21
C SER A 93 -5.39 -4.45 -7.26
N VAL A 94 -6.41 -3.88 -7.90
CA VAL A 94 -7.15 -4.45 -9.03
C VAL A 94 -7.46 -3.38 -10.06
N GLN A 95 -7.64 -3.78 -11.32
CA GLN A 95 -8.14 -2.85 -12.34
C GLN A 95 -9.54 -2.36 -11.98
N TYR A 96 -9.90 -1.17 -12.46
CA TYR A 96 -11.26 -0.65 -12.30
C TYR A 96 -12.30 -1.65 -12.79
N ASP A 97 -13.42 -1.70 -12.09
CA ASP A 97 -14.56 -2.56 -12.37
C ASP A 97 -14.23 -4.07 -12.36
N THR A 98 -13.14 -4.46 -11.70
CA THR A 98 -12.74 -5.87 -11.54
C THR A 98 -12.49 -6.24 -10.08
N PHE A 99 -12.50 -7.55 -9.79
CA PHE A 99 -12.07 -8.11 -8.50
C PHE A 99 -10.79 -8.95 -8.65
N GLU A 100 -10.37 -9.23 -9.88
CA GLU A 100 -9.20 -10.04 -10.22
C GLU A 100 -8.72 -9.70 -11.64
N PRO A 101 -7.43 -9.95 -11.98
CA PRO A 101 -6.38 -10.43 -11.10
C PRO A 101 -5.94 -9.37 -10.09
N ILE A 102 -5.51 -9.84 -8.91
CA ILE A 102 -4.98 -8.99 -7.84
C ILE A 102 -3.48 -8.87 -8.04
N SER A 103 -2.92 -7.68 -7.82
CA SER A 103 -1.47 -7.45 -7.76
C SER A 103 -1.11 -6.69 -6.50
N THR A 104 0.13 -6.85 -6.03
CA THR A 104 0.68 -6.02 -4.96
C THR A 104 1.41 -4.84 -5.57
N VAL A 105 1.07 -3.64 -5.10
CA VAL A 105 1.62 -2.37 -5.60
C VAL A 105 2.22 -1.59 -4.44
N MET A 106 3.37 -0.97 -4.69
CA MET A 106 3.93 0.05 -3.82
C MET A 106 3.66 1.43 -4.40
N ILE A 107 3.16 2.34 -3.57
CA ILE A 107 2.81 3.71 -3.91
C ILE A 107 3.76 4.65 -3.16
N ASP A 108 4.36 5.59 -3.88
CA ASP A 108 5.08 6.73 -3.32
C ASP A 108 4.10 7.90 -3.28
N ILE A 109 3.59 8.16 -2.07
CA ILE A 109 2.52 9.10 -1.78
C ILE A 109 2.96 10.52 -2.13
N LYS A 110 4.19 10.88 -1.73
CA LYS A 110 4.72 12.24 -1.89
C LYS A 110 5.06 12.58 -3.34
N LYS A 111 5.55 11.61 -4.11
CA LYS A 111 5.89 11.82 -5.53
C LYS A 111 4.77 11.46 -6.50
N ALA A 112 3.62 11.01 -5.99
CA ALA A 112 2.46 10.62 -6.79
C ALA A 112 2.85 9.65 -7.92
N ARG A 113 3.43 8.51 -7.54
CA ARG A 113 3.89 7.46 -8.45
C ARG A 113 3.74 6.09 -7.80
N TYR A 114 3.74 5.04 -8.61
CA TYR A 114 3.58 3.68 -8.10
C TYR A 114 4.50 2.69 -8.83
N ALA A 115 4.75 1.55 -8.21
CA ALA A 115 5.48 0.42 -8.77
C ALA A 115 4.65 -0.85 -8.57
N ASP A 116 4.27 -1.49 -9.67
CA ASP A 116 3.55 -2.76 -9.66
C ASP A 116 4.54 -3.92 -9.54
N PHE A 117 4.36 -4.78 -8.54
CA PHE A 117 5.21 -5.96 -8.37
C PHE A 117 4.87 -7.09 -9.35
N LYS A 118 3.82 -6.92 -10.17
CA LYS A 118 3.34 -7.82 -11.24
C LYS A 118 2.83 -9.17 -10.73
N GLU A 119 2.85 -9.38 -9.42
CA GLU A 119 2.47 -10.58 -8.72
C GLU A 119 1.64 -10.19 -7.49
N TRP A 120 0.85 -11.14 -7.00
CA TRP A 120 0.08 -10.99 -5.76
C TRP A 120 0.90 -11.50 -4.58
N TYR A 121 1.11 -10.67 -3.57
CA TYR A 121 1.83 -11.00 -2.33
C TYR A 121 0.96 -10.70 -1.10
N PRO A 122 0.05 -11.61 -0.71
CA PRO A 122 -0.82 -11.42 0.46
C PRO A 122 -0.07 -11.59 1.79
N ASP A 123 1.11 -12.25 1.79
CA ASP A 123 1.88 -12.48 3.00
C ASP A 123 2.98 -11.42 3.16
N ILE A 124 2.55 -10.38 3.87
CA ILE A 124 3.19 -9.18 4.40
C ILE A 124 4.11 -9.29 5.63
N CYS A 125 5.43 -9.47 5.56
CA CYS A 125 6.28 -9.59 6.76
C CYS A 125 7.43 -8.55 6.81
N VAL A 126 7.57 -7.84 7.94
CA VAL A 126 8.73 -6.96 8.18
C VAL A 126 9.82 -7.75 8.90
N THR A 127 11.03 -7.68 8.39
CA THR A 127 12.20 -8.34 8.99
C THR A 127 13.39 -7.38 9.05
N LYS A 128 14.43 -7.74 9.80
CA LYS A 128 15.71 -7.00 9.80
C LYS A 128 16.35 -6.86 8.41
N ASP A 129 16.04 -7.79 7.50
CA ASP A 129 16.61 -7.85 6.16
C ASP A 129 15.79 -7.04 5.13
N GLY A 130 14.62 -6.51 5.52
CA GLY A 130 13.70 -5.76 4.68
C GLY A 130 12.25 -6.26 4.81
N ILE A 131 11.39 -5.77 3.91
CA ILE A 131 9.99 -6.18 3.81
C ILE A 131 9.93 -7.43 2.93
N GLU A 132 9.62 -8.56 3.53
CA GLU A 132 9.43 -9.83 2.86
C GLU A 132 8.00 -9.96 2.35
N LEU A 133 7.89 -10.23 1.06
CA LEU A 133 6.64 -10.39 0.32
C LEU A 133 6.58 -11.84 -0.18
N ASP A 134 5.60 -12.59 0.28
CA ASP A 134 5.39 -13.99 -0.09
C ASP A 134 3.94 -14.25 -0.52
N ASN A 135 3.71 -15.40 -1.14
CA ASN A 135 2.38 -15.87 -1.49
C ASN A 135 2.23 -17.34 -1.07
N ARG A 136 1.48 -17.59 0.00
CA ARG A 136 1.15 -18.95 0.45
C ARG A 136 0.20 -19.72 -0.46
N PHE A 137 -0.55 -19.03 -1.32
CA PHE A 137 -1.58 -19.63 -2.17
C PHE A 137 -1.01 -20.11 -3.51
N HIS A 138 -0.10 -19.34 -4.12
CA HIS A 138 0.51 -19.63 -5.41
C HIS A 138 2.03 -19.64 -5.33
N LYS A 139 2.69 -20.47 -6.15
CA LYS A 139 4.15 -20.47 -6.26
C LYS A 139 4.63 -19.26 -7.06
N VAL A 140 4.82 -18.14 -6.38
CA VAL A 140 5.57 -16.98 -6.89
C VAL A 140 6.94 -16.93 -6.22
N LYS A 141 7.89 -16.19 -6.81
CA LYS A 141 9.19 -15.97 -6.17
C LYS A 141 9.00 -14.99 -5.01
N LYS A 142 9.35 -15.43 -3.79
CA LYS A 142 9.47 -14.54 -2.62
C LYS A 142 10.33 -13.33 -2.96
N MET A 143 9.86 -12.14 -2.61
CA MET A 143 10.58 -10.88 -2.77
C MET A 143 11.01 -10.34 -1.40
N ILE A 144 12.19 -9.72 -1.35
CA ILE A 144 12.67 -9.00 -0.16
C ILE A 144 12.96 -7.57 -0.60
N LEU A 145 12.08 -6.65 -0.21
CA LEU A 145 12.19 -5.23 -0.54
C LEU A 145 13.04 -4.53 0.53
N LYS A 146 14.23 -4.10 0.12
CA LYS A 146 15.22 -3.41 0.99
C LYS A 146 15.31 -1.91 0.73
N ASN A 147 15.00 -1.52 -0.50
CA ASN A 147 15.03 -0.15 -0.96
C ASN A 147 14.08 0.00 -2.16
N THR A 148 13.85 1.24 -2.55
CA THR A 148 12.97 1.66 -3.64
C THR A 148 13.71 1.97 -4.94
N CYS A 149 15.04 1.93 -4.94
CA CYS A 149 15.87 2.31 -6.08
C CYS A 149 15.70 1.37 -7.29
N ASP A 150 15.47 0.08 -7.02
CA ASP A 150 15.34 -0.96 -8.06
C ASP A 150 13.90 -1.13 -8.56
N LEU A 151 12.96 -0.33 -8.04
CA LEU A 151 11.55 -0.41 -8.46
C LEU A 151 11.31 0.33 -9.78
N GLU A 152 10.50 -0.28 -10.64
CA GLU A 152 10.01 0.32 -11.88
C GLU A 152 8.87 1.30 -11.57
N TRP A 153 9.24 2.55 -11.27
CA TRP A 153 8.28 3.61 -10.92
C TRP A 153 7.53 4.17 -12.14
N ILE A 154 6.21 4.36 -11.99
CA ILE A 154 5.31 4.99 -12.96
C ILE A 154 4.75 6.29 -12.34
N ASP A 155 5.13 7.44 -12.90
CA ASP A 155 4.69 8.76 -12.42
C ASP A 155 3.28 9.10 -12.92
N LEU A 156 2.37 9.43 -12.00
CA LEU A 156 0.98 9.82 -12.34
C LEU A 156 0.89 11.20 -12.99
N SER A 157 1.91 12.04 -12.81
CA SER A 157 1.99 13.39 -13.38
C SER A 157 2.13 13.42 -14.92
N THR A 158 2.38 12.27 -15.54
CA THR A 158 2.53 12.16 -17.01
C THR A 158 1.20 11.91 -17.74
N GLY A 159 0.06 11.88 -17.03
CA GLY A 159 -1.26 11.55 -17.59
C GLY A 159 -2.13 12.69 -18.14
N ILE A 160 -1.67 13.95 -18.18
CA ILE A 160 -2.42 15.02 -18.88
C ILE A 160 -1.99 15.07 -20.36
N GLY A 161 -2.28 13.98 -21.08
CA GLY A 161 -2.46 14.04 -22.52
C GLY A 161 -3.82 14.66 -22.79
N THR A 162 -3.85 15.99 -22.95
CA THR A 162 -4.99 16.70 -23.54
C THR A 162 -5.33 16.06 -24.88
N THR A 163 -6.41 15.28 -24.94
CA THR A 163 -7.00 14.90 -26.23
C THR A 163 -7.76 16.12 -26.74
N LYS A 164 -7.32 16.59 -27.91
CA LYS A 164 -7.94 17.66 -28.70
C LYS A 164 -9.36 17.30 -29.11
#